data_AF-A0A7V6T8G3-F1
#
_entry.id   AF-A0A7V6T8G3-F1
#
_cell.length_a   1.000
_cell.length_b   1.000
_cell.length_c   1.000
_cell.angle_alpha   90.00
_cell.angle_beta   90.00
_cell.angle_gamma   90.00
#
_symmetry.space_group_name_H-M   'P 1'
#
loop_
_entity.id
_entity.type
_entity.pdbx_description
1 polymer ?
#
loop_
_entity_poly.entity_id
_entity_poly.type
_entity_poly.pdbx_seq_one_letter_code
_entity_poly.pdbx_strand_id
1 'polypeptide(L)'
;MDLKVSNFKISISFFFILVVALALAAGMYMEVAAALLALGVHEYAHIFMGIKLGLVIHEIEILPFGGRIKSSLEDASTEEEMLTVLAGPLGNFAAVGFILFLSNQKLIPPETARHFTHYQLMLGIFNMLPALPLDGGR
;
A
#
# COMPACT_ATOMS: atom_id res chain seq x y z
N MET A 1 0.23 -2.47 17.48
CA MET A 1 -0.72 -3.60 17.68
C MET A 1 -0.25 -4.74 16.79
N ASP A 2 -0.14 -5.96 17.31
CA ASP A 2 0.37 -7.11 16.56
C ASP A 2 -0.78 -8.06 16.20
N LEU A 3 -0.94 -8.34 14.90
CA LEU A 3 -1.92 -9.29 14.35
C LEU A 3 -1.16 -10.41 13.64
N LYS A 4 -1.57 -11.66 13.85
CA LYS A 4 -0.99 -12.82 13.16
C LYS A 4 -1.93 -13.25 12.04
N VAL A 5 -1.52 -13.10 10.79
CA VAL A 5 -2.31 -13.53 9.62
C VAL A 5 -1.56 -14.62 8.88
N SER A 6 -2.14 -15.83 8.87
CA SER A 6 -1.66 -17.06 8.22
C SER A 6 -0.25 -17.49 8.65
N ASN A 7 0.83 -16.81 8.21
CA ASN A 7 2.23 -17.22 8.42
C ASN A 7 3.21 -16.08 8.78
N PHE A 8 2.79 -14.82 8.78
CA PHE A 8 3.66 -13.67 9.08
C PHE A 8 2.99 -12.70 10.06
N LYS A 9 3.82 -11.89 10.72
CA LYS A 9 3.36 -10.92 11.73
C LYS A 9 3.00 -9.60 11.05
N ILE A 10 1.84 -9.04 11.36
CA ILE A 10 1.48 -7.68 10.96
C ILE A 10 1.54 -6.81 12.21
N SER A 11 2.43 -5.82 12.23
CA SER A 11 2.51 -4.83 13.30
C SER A 11 2.00 -3.48 12.80
N ILE A 12 1.18 -2.82 13.60
CA ILE A 12 0.67 -1.48 13.27
C ILE A 12 1.31 -0.49 14.25
N SER A 13 1.99 0.51 13.72
CA SER A 13 2.60 1.58 14.49
C SER A 13 1.57 2.35 15.30
N PHE A 14 1.90 2.71 16.54
CA PHE A 14 1.05 3.58 17.37
C PHE A 14 0.81 4.93 16.69
N PHE A 15 1.82 5.49 16.03
CA PHE A 15 1.70 6.76 15.34
C PHE A 15 0.70 6.67 14.17
N PHE A 16 0.69 5.55 13.44
CA PHE A 16 -0.31 5.29 12.41
C PHE A 16 -1.73 5.29 12.98
N ILE A 17 -1.94 4.56 14.07
CA ILE A 17 -3.23 4.50 14.75
C ILE A 17 -3.66 5.89 15.23
N LEU A 18 -2.72 6.67 15.79
CA LEU A 18 -2.99 8.03 16.26
C LEU A 18 -3.41 8.95 15.12
N VAL A 19 -2.70 8.94 13.99
CA VAL A 19 -3.04 9.76 12.81
C VAL A 19 -4.41 9.38 12.27
N VAL A 20 -4.70 8.08 12.13
CA VAL A 20 -6.01 7.60 11.68
C VAL A 20 -7.11 8.01 12.66
N ALA A 21 -6.90 7.86 13.96
CA ALA A 21 -7.87 8.24 14.99
C ALA A 21 -8.17 9.75 14.97
N LEU A 22 -7.14 10.59 14.83
CA LEU A 22 -7.32 12.04 14.74
C LEU A 22 -8.06 12.44 13.46
N ALA A 23 -7.74 11.83 12.33
CA ALA A 23 -8.44 12.09 11.06
C ALA A 23 -9.92 11.68 11.14
N LEU A 24 -10.22 10.52 11.74
CA LEU A 24 -11.61 10.10 12.00
C LEU A 24 -12.34 11.06 12.94
N ALA A 25 -11.69 11.50 14.02
CA ALA A 25 -12.26 12.48 14.95
C ALA A 25 -12.53 13.85 14.28
N ALA A 26 -11.74 14.21 13.28
CA ALA A 26 -11.94 15.41 12.45
C ALA A 26 -13.02 15.24 11.38
N GLY A 27 -13.64 14.06 11.25
CA GLY A 27 -14.69 13.77 10.28
C GLY A 27 -14.19 13.39 8.88
N MET A 28 -12.89 13.12 8.72
CA MET A 28 -12.25 12.80 7.43
C MET A 28 -12.43 11.33 7.03
N TYR A 29 -13.66 10.82 7.08
CA TYR A 29 -13.96 9.40 6.90
C TYR A 29 -13.60 8.89 5.50
N MET A 30 -13.86 9.70 4.46
CA MET A 30 -13.62 9.32 3.07
C MET A 30 -12.13 9.29 2.75
N GLU A 31 -11.38 10.27 3.28
CA GLU A 31 -9.93 10.38 3.17
C GLU A 31 -9.26 9.19 3.84
N VAL A 32 -9.69 8.85 5.06
CA VAL A 32 -9.19 7.68 5.78
C VAL A 32 -9.48 6.40 5.01
N ALA A 33 -10.71 6.21 4.51
CA ALA A 33 -11.06 5.02 3.74
C ALA A 33 -10.24 4.91 2.44
N ALA A 34 -10.06 6.02 1.72
CA ALA A 34 -9.28 6.06 0.49
C ALA A 34 -7.79 5.80 0.74
N ALA A 35 -7.21 6.40 1.77
CA ALA A 35 -5.82 6.20 2.17
C ALA A 35 -5.56 4.76 2.61
N LEU A 36 -6.43 4.18 3.44
CA LEU A 36 -6.31 2.80 3.90
C LEU A 36 -6.45 1.80 2.74
N LEU A 37 -7.36 2.06 1.80
CA LEU A 37 -7.47 1.20 0.62
C LEU A 37 -6.23 1.32 -0.27
N ALA A 38 -5.68 2.53 -0.45
CA ALA A 38 -4.47 2.72 -1.22
C ALA A 38 -3.27 1.99 -0.62
N LEU A 39 -3.08 2.14 0.69
CA LEU A 39 -2.05 1.43 1.45
C LEU A 39 -2.25 -0.09 1.40
N GLY A 40 -3.48 -0.56 1.60
CA GLY A 40 -3.79 -1.98 1.55
C GLY A 40 -3.51 -2.61 0.18
N VAL A 41 -3.89 -1.94 -0.92
CA VAL A 41 -3.58 -2.38 -2.29
C VAL A 41 -2.07 -2.41 -2.54
N HIS A 42 -1.37 -1.37 -2.09
CA HIS A 42 0.07 -1.22 -2.26
C HIS A 42 0.83 -2.36 -1.57
N GLU A 43 0.63 -2.53 -0.27
CA GLU A 43 1.29 -3.59 0.51
C GLU A 43 0.90 -4.98 0.02
N TYR A 44 -0.37 -5.19 -0.33
CA TYR A 44 -0.81 -6.47 -0.89
C TYR A 44 -0.06 -6.82 -2.17
N ALA A 45 0.22 -5.84 -3.04
CA ALA A 45 0.95 -6.10 -4.28
C ALA A 45 2.40 -6.52 -4.02
N HIS A 46 3.10 -5.88 -3.07
CA HIS A 46 4.43 -6.33 -2.64
C HIS A 46 4.40 -7.77 -2.10
N ILE A 47 3.47 -8.06 -1.19
CA ILE A 47 3.31 -9.38 -0.59
C ILE A 47 3.05 -10.43 -1.67
N PHE A 48 2.11 -10.13 -2.57
CA PHE A 48 1.73 -11.03 -3.65
C PHE A 48 2.91 -11.33 -4.58
N MET A 49 3.68 -10.31 -4.96
CA MET A 49 4.86 -10.49 -5.80
C MET A 49 5.95 -11.27 -5.06
N GLY A 50 6.24 -10.93 -3.81
CA GLY A 50 7.24 -11.63 -3.01
C GLY A 50 6.91 -13.11 -2.84
N ILE A 51 5.66 -13.46 -2.54
CA ILE A 51 5.21 -14.86 -2.46
C ILE A 51 5.37 -15.56 -3.81
N LYS A 52 5.04 -14.89 -4.92
CA LYS A 52 5.15 -15.46 -6.27
C LYS A 52 6.61 -15.73 -6.66
N LEU A 53 7.54 -14.91 -6.20
CA LEU A 53 8.98 -15.07 -6.38
C LEU A 53 9.61 -16.03 -5.35
N GLY A 54 8.82 -16.59 -4.43
CA GLY A 54 9.31 -17.52 -3.41
C GLY A 54 10.03 -16.85 -2.23
N LEU A 55 9.92 -15.53 -2.08
CA LEU A 55 10.48 -14.79 -0.95
C LEU A 55 9.73 -15.13 0.34
N VAL A 56 10.48 -15.30 1.43
CA VAL A 56 9.91 -15.54 2.75
C VAL A 56 9.60 -14.20 3.40
N ILE A 57 8.33 -13.98 3.75
CA ILE A 57 7.87 -12.76 4.44
C ILE A 57 7.75 -13.09 5.93
N HIS A 58 8.46 -12.34 6.79
CA HIS A 58 8.49 -12.57 8.24
C HIS A 58 7.57 -11.62 9.00
N GLU A 59 7.65 -10.33 8.70
CA GLU A 59 6.88 -9.29 9.36
C GLU A 59 6.54 -8.14 8.41
N ILE A 60 5.37 -7.55 8.57
CA ILE A 60 4.93 -6.34 7.87
C ILE A 60 4.55 -5.32 8.91
N GLU A 61 5.30 -4.22 8.97
CA GLU A 61 5.00 -3.11 9.86
C GLU A 61 4.33 -1.99 9.08
N ILE A 62 3.06 -1.71 9.38
CA ILE A 62 2.27 -0.66 8.74
C ILE A 62 2.63 0.70 9.36
N LEU A 63 3.08 1.62 8.50
CA LEU A 63 3.47 2.99 8.79
C LEU A 63 2.55 3.97 8.02
N PRO A 64 2.53 5.28 8.37
CA PRO A 64 1.68 6.26 7.69
C PRO A 64 1.97 6.44 6.20
N PHE A 65 3.19 6.15 5.77
CA PHE A 65 3.66 6.42 4.40
C PHE A 65 3.98 5.14 3.62
N GLY A 66 3.59 3.96 4.13
CA GLY A 66 3.91 2.67 3.53
C GLY A 66 4.04 1.57 4.59
N GLY A 67 4.58 0.43 4.21
CA GLY A 67 4.90 -0.67 5.09
C GLY A 67 6.39 -0.95 5.10
N ARG A 68 6.93 -1.34 6.25
CA ARG A 68 8.24 -1.98 6.30
C ARG A 68 8.04 -3.48 6.29
N ILE A 69 8.40 -4.11 5.18
CA ILE A 69 8.39 -5.57 5.04
C ILE A 69 9.76 -6.10 5.49
N LYS A 70 9.77 -6.92 6.53
CA LYS A 70 10.91 -7.78 6.85
C LYS A 70 10.72 -9.10 6.12
N SER A 71 11.57 -9.35 5.15
CA SER A 71 11.54 -10.53 4.31
C SER A 71 12.96 -10.93 3.92
N SER A 72 13.09 -12.09 3.27
CA SER A 72 14.33 -12.52 2.62
C SER A 72 14.67 -11.70 1.36
N LEU A 73 14.16 -10.47 1.24
CA LEU A 73 14.40 -9.58 0.11
C LEU A 73 15.87 -9.10 0.08
N GLU A 74 16.51 -9.00 1.24
CA GLU A 74 17.94 -8.64 1.35
C GLU A 74 18.87 -9.69 0.71
N ASP A 75 18.40 -10.94 0.63
CA ASP A 75 19.12 -12.05 -0.01
C ASP A 75 18.63 -12.31 -1.45
N ALA A 76 17.68 -11.53 -1.96
CA ALA A 76 17.09 -11.70 -3.28
C ALA A 76 18.03 -11.19 -4.39
N SER A 77 17.87 -11.70 -5.60
CA SER A 77 18.53 -11.12 -6.77
C SER A 77 18.02 -9.70 -7.03
N THR A 78 18.83 -8.87 -7.69
CA THR A 78 18.43 -7.50 -8.07
C THR A 78 17.13 -7.46 -8.88
N GLU A 79 16.89 -8.48 -9.71
CA GLU A 79 15.64 -8.59 -10.49
C GLU A 79 14.43 -8.85 -9.58
N GLU A 80 14.54 -9.79 -8.64
CA GLU A 80 13.47 -10.10 -7.69
C GLU A 80 13.16 -8.93 -6.76
N GLU A 81 14.20 -8.21 -6.31
CA GLU A 81 14.05 -6.99 -5.53
C GLU A 81 13.29 -5.93 -6.33
N MET A 82 13.76 -5.61 -7.54
CA MET A 82 13.14 -4.61 -8.40
C MET A 82 11.68 -4.96 -8.72
N LEU A 83 11.39 -6.23 -9.04
CA LEU A 83 10.02 -6.68 -9.32
C LEU A 83 9.12 -6.55 -8.09
N THR A 84 9.63 -6.87 -6.90
CA THR A 84 8.87 -6.77 -5.65
C THR A 84 8.60 -5.32 -5.29
N VAL A 85 9.61 -4.45 -5.36
CA VAL A 85 9.52 -3.02 -5.04
C VAL A 85 8.60 -2.28 -6.02
N LEU A 86 8.64 -2.61 -7.32
CA LEU A 86 7.72 -2.01 -8.29
C LEU A 86 6.28 -2.51 -8.16
N ALA A 87 6.05 -3.64 -7.50
CA ALA A 87 4.71 -4.22 -7.38
C ALA A 87 3.72 -3.29 -6.67
N GLY A 88 4.14 -2.61 -5.59
CA GLY A 88 3.31 -1.65 -4.84
C GLY A 88 2.76 -0.53 -5.72
N PRO A 89 3.62 0.31 -6.32
CA PRO A 89 3.19 1.38 -7.21
C PRO A 89 2.35 0.89 -8.40
N LEU A 90 2.74 -0.23 -9.03
CA LEU A 90 1.97 -0.83 -10.13
C LEU A 90 0.59 -1.32 -9.68
N GLY A 91 0.49 -1.86 -8.46
CA GLY A 91 -0.78 -2.23 -7.83
C GLY A 91 -1.71 -1.02 -7.65
N ASN A 92 -1.18 0.12 -7.20
CA ASN A 92 -1.97 1.34 -7.10
C ASN A 92 -2.44 1.83 -8.47
N PHE A 93 -1.58 1.82 -9.49
CA PHE A 93 -1.97 2.24 -10.84
C PHE A 93 -3.00 1.31 -11.47
N ALA A 94 -2.90 0.00 -11.25
CA ALA A 94 -3.92 -0.96 -11.66
C ALA A 94 -5.26 -0.67 -10.97
N ALA A 95 -5.24 -0.35 -9.67
CA ALA A 95 -6.45 0.02 -8.94
C ALA A 95 -7.07 1.31 -9.46
N VAL A 96 -6.28 2.30 -9.88
CA VAL A 96 -6.79 3.52 -10.55
C VAL A 96 -7.55 3.16 -11.82
N GLY A 97 -6.96 2.32 -12.68
CA GLY A 97 -7.63 1.86 -13.90
C GLY A 97 -8.97 1.17 -13.60
N PHE A 98 -9.01 0.33 -12.57
CA PHE A 98 -10.22 -0.34 -12.12
C PHE A 98 -11.29 0.63 -11.57
N ILE A 99 -10.89 1.59 -10.74
CA ILE A 99 -11.79 2.62 -10.19
C ILE A 99 -12.39 3.46 -11.31
N LEU A 100 -11.58 3.91 -12.28
CA LEU A 100 -12.06 4.69 -13.43
C LEU A 100 -13.01 3.87 -14.30
N PHE A 101 -12.73 2.59 -14.50
CA PHE A 101 -13.64 1.68 -15.20
C PHE A 101 -15.00 1.60 -14.49
N LEU A 102 -15.03 1.35 -13.18
CA LEU A 102 -16.28 1.27 -12.40
C LEU A 102 -17.07 2.59 -12.43
N SER A 103 -16.37 3.73 -12.36
CA SER A 103 -16.98 5.06 -12.46
C SER A 103 -17.62 5.27 -13.83
N ASN A 104 -16.94 4.87 -14.91
CA ASN A 104 -17.48 4.96 -16.28
C ASN A 104 -18.72 4.07 -16.49
N GLN A 105 -18.78 2.91 -15.81
CA GLN A 105 -19.96 2.06 -15.78
C GLN A 105 -21.07 2.57 -14.86
N LYS A 106 -20.91 3.76 -14.23
CA LYS A 106 -21.84 4.36 -13.27
C LYS A 106 -22.11 3.49 -12.04
N LEU A 107 -21.19 2.58 -11.71
CA LEU A 107 -21.29 1.69 -10.54
C LEU A 107 -20.87 2.39 -9.25
N ILE A 108 -20.06 3.45 -9.35
CA ILE A 108 -19.65 4.29 -8.23
C ILE A 108 -19.84 5.78 -8.57
N PRO A 109 -20.14 6.65 -7.59
CA PRO A 109 -20.26 8.08 -7.83
C PRO A 109 -18.92 8.70 -8.31
N PRO A 110 -18.95 9.66 -9.24
CA PRO A 110 -17.73 10.30 -9.74
C PRO A 110 -16.88 10.96 -8.65
N GLU A 111 -17.52 11.58 -7.65
CA GLU A 111 -16.84 12.21 -6.52
C GLU A 111 -16.09 11.20 -5.64
N THR A 112 -16.69 10.02 -5.43
CA THR A 112 -16.05 8.90 -4.73
C THR A 112 -14.87 8.38 -5.56
N ALA A 113 -15.08 8.13 -6.86
CA ALA A 113 -14.02 7.67 -7.76
C ALA A 113 -12.82 8.63 -7.75
N ARG A 114 -13.08 9.94 -7.77
CA ARG A 114 -12.04 10.98 -7.71
C ARG A 114 -11.22 10.90 -6.43
N HIS A 115 -11.85 10.77 -5.27
CA HIS A 115 -11.14 10.64 -3.98
C HIS A 115 -10.25 9.40 -3.95
N PHE A 116 -10.81 8.23 -4.27
CA PHE A 116 -10.03 6.99 -4.24
C PHE A 116 -8.91 6.99 -5.28
N THR A 117 -9.15 7.54 -6.48
CA THR A 117 -8.10 7.70 -7.50
C THR A 117 -6.99 8.61 -7.02
N HIS A 118 -7.33 9.72 -6.36
CA HIS A 118 -6.35 10.66 -5.83
C HIS A 118 -5.40 9.99 -4.84
N TYR A 119 -5.92 9.25 -3.86
CA TYR A 119 -5.07 8.57 -2.86
C TYR A 119 -4.25 7.43 -3.45
N GLN A 120 -4.81 6.66 -4.39
CA GLN A 120 -4.07 5.61 -5.08
C GLN A 120 -2.89 6.19 -5.87
N LEU A 121 -3.13 7.26 -6.64
CA LEU A 121 -2.06 7.95 -7.38
C LEU A 121 -1.05 8.60 -6.44
N MET A 122 -1.51 9.30 -5.41
CA MET A 122 -0.65 9.98 -4.45
C MET A 122 0.31 8.99 -3.80
N LEU A 123 -0.20 7.86 -3.26
CA LEU A 123 0.64 6.87 -2.60
C LEU A 123 1.60 6.18 -3.56
N GLY A 124 1.11 5.76 -4.74
CA GLY A 124 1.94 5.08 -5.74
C GLY A 124 3.06 5.98 -6.28
N ILE A 125 2.75 7.24 -6.63
CA ILE A 125 3.75 8.20 -7.12
C ILE A 125 4.73 8.57 -6.02
N PHE A 126 4.25 8.80 -4.80
CA PHE A 126 5.12 9.15 -3.68
C PHE A 126 6.12 8.04 -3.39
N ASN A 127 5.68 6.78 -3.38
CA ASN A 127 6.57 5.65 -3.17
C ASN A 127 7.58 5.42 -4.31
N MET A 128 7.35 5.94 -5.52
CA MET A 128 8.35 5.88 -6.60
C MET A 128 9.48 6.91 -6.49
N LEU A 129 9.45 7.82 -5.51
CA LEU A 129 10.52 8.81 -5.34
C LEU A 129 11.83 8.15 -4.88
N PRO A 130 13.00 8.61 -5.38
CA PRO A 130 14.30 8.03 -5.04
C PRO A 130 14.81 8.49 -3.67
N ALA A 131 14.12 8.08 -2.60
CA ALA A 131 14.45 8.44 -1.24
C ALA A 131 14.08 7.32 -0.27
N LEU A 132 15.02 6.90 0.57
CA LEU A 132 14.70 6.00 1.68
C LEU A 132 13.77 6.73 2.68
N PRO A 133 12.77 6.04 3.26
CA PRO A 133 12.51 4.60 3.19
C PRO A 133 11.54 4.17 2.08
N LEU A 134 11.26 5.01 1.08
CA LEU A 134 10.31 4.75 -0.01
C LEU A 134 10.83 3.66 -0.96
N ASP A 135 9.89 3.03 -1.67
CA ASP A 135 10.19 1.97 -2.64
C ASP A 135 11.22 2.40 -3.69
N GLY A 136 11.07 3.57 -4.29
CA GLY A 136 11.98 4.07 -5.33
C GLY A 136 13.39 4.37 -4.85
N GLY A 137 13.63 4.35 -3.54
CA GLY A 137 14.96 4.46 -2.94
C GLY A 137 15.68 3.12 -2.72
N ARG A 138 15.00 1.99 -2.99
CA ARG A 138 15.55 0.63 -2.99
C ARG A 138 15.87 0.22 -4.42
#